data_AF-A0A7J8JBW5-F1
#
_entry.id   AF-A0A7J8JBW5-F1
#
_cell.length_a   1.000
_cell.length_b   1.000
_cell.length_c   1.000
_cell.angle_alpha   90.00
_cell.angle_beta   90.00
_cell.angle_gamma   90.00
#
_symmetry.space_group_name_H-M   'P 1'
#
loop_
_entity.id
_entity.type
_entity.pdbx_description
1 polymer ?
#
loop_
_entity_poly.entity_id
_entity_poly.type
_entity_poly.pdbx_seq_one_letter_code
_entity_poly.pdbx_strand_id
1 'polypeptide(L)'
;MFEMHGQTSYFTKVWAICVRLVSSGRPMLYSFQTSLPKLPVPSVSDTIRRYLESVRPLLDDKEYHHKEALAKDFQNKMAPRLQKYLILKSWWATNYVSDWWEEYIYLRGRTPIMVNSNYYVMDFVLIKNTELQAARLGNVVHAMITYRRRLDREQIKPVMALGIVPMCSYQMERMFNTTRIPGKETDVLQHLAESRHVAVYHKGRFFKVWLYEGSSSKDSSGSRGSPGRCCP
;
A
#
# COMPACT_ATOMS: atom_id res chain seq x y z
N MET A 1 10.09 11.98 -13.52
CA MET A 1 9.56 11.55 -12.19
C MET A 1 10.51 10.60 -11.43
N PHE A 2 11.52 10.01 -12.08
CA PHE A 2 12.58 9.21 -11.42
C PHE A 2 13.95 9.88 -11.56
N GLU A 3 13.99 11.20 -11.36
CA GLU A 3 15.24 11.94 -11.42
C GLU A 3 16.00 11.76 -10.11
N MET A 4 17.33 11.69 -10.20
CA MET A 4 18.17 11.60 -9.01
C MET A 4 17.96 12.83 -8.13
N HIS A 5 17.96 12.63 -6.81
CA HIS A 5 17.87 13.73 -5.85
C HIS A 5 18.92 14.80 -6.18
N GLY A 6 18.48 16.04 -6.41
CA GLY A 6 19.34 17.18 -6.74
C GLY A 6 19.37 17.59 -8.23
N GLN A 7 18.89 16.76 -9.16
CA GLN A 7 18.85 17.09 -10.59
C GLN A 7 17.41 17.10 -11.14
N THR A 8 16.60 18.08 -10.72
CA THR A 8 15.24 18.22 -11.23
C THR A 8 15.23 18.91 -12.60
N SER A 9 14.76 18.24 -13.64
CA SER A 9 14.59 18.78 -14.99
C SER A 9 13.58 19.93 -15.03
N TYR A 10 13.76 20.85 -16.00
CA TYR A 10 12.79 21.91 -16.29
C TYR A 10 11.39 21.36 -16.56
N PHE A 11 11.29 20.22 -17.23
CA PHE A 11 10.01 19.56 -17.48
C PHE A 11 9.30 19.16 -16.18
N THR A 12 10.03 18.56 -15.24
CA THR A 12 9.50 18.17 -13.92
C THR A 12 9.05 19.40 -13.12
N LYS A 13 9.75 20.54 -13.23
CA LYS A 13 9.36 21.80 -12.59
C LYS A 13 8.08 22.39 -13.19
N VAL A 14 7.98 22.44 -14.52
CA VAL A 14 6.76 22.92 -15.21
C VAL A 14 5.58 22.04 -14.87
N TRP A 15 5.75 20.71 -14.93
CA TRP A 15 4.73 19.76 -14.51
C TRP A 15 4.28 19.97 -13.06
N ALA A 16 5.22 20.17 -12.12
CA ALA A 16 4.90 20.43 -10.72
C ALA A 16 4.08 21.72 -10.52
N ILE A 17 4.38 22.78 -11.28
CA ILE A 17 3.61 24.04 -11.27
C ILE A 17 2.21 23.78 -11.80
N CYS A 18 2.07 23.06 -12.93
CA CYS A 18 0.77 22.70 -13.49
C CYS A 18 -0.06 21.86 -12.50
N VAL A 19 0.55 20.87 -11.85
CA VAL A 19 -0.12 20.06 -10.82
C VAL A 19 -0.62 20.95 -9.69
N ARG A 20 0.21 21.84 -9.15
CA ARG A 20 -0.20 22.77 -8.07
C ARG A 20 -1.36 23.67 -8.45
N LEU A 21 -1.39 24.19 -9.68
CA LEU A 21 -2.47 25.05 -10.17
C LEU A 21 -3.78 24.27 -10.31
N VAL A 22 -3.72 23.05 -10.87
CA VAL A 22 -4.89 22.17 -11.07
C VAL A 22 -5.38 21.58 -9.74
N SER A 23 -4.48 21.32 -8.78
CA SER A 23 -4.81 20.78 -7.44
C SER A 23 -5.23 21.85 -6.42
N SER A 24 -5.48 23.09 -6.84
CA SER A 24 -5.77 24.22 -5.94
C SER A 24 -7.14 24.15 -5.26
N GLY A 25 -8.06 23.32 -5.75
CA GLY A 25 -9.30 22.96 -5.05
C GLY A 25 -9.04 21.91 -3.98
N ARG A 26 -9.76 21.94 -2.85
CA ARG A 26 -9.65 20.95 -1.75
C ARG A 26 -9.89 19.53 -2.30
N PRO A 27 -8.85 18.74 -2.60
CA PRO A 27 -9.05 17.46 -3.29
C PRO A 27 -9.53 16.41 -2.28
N MET A 28 -10.42 15.54 -2.73
CA MET A 28 -10.82 14.36 -1.97
C MET A 28 -9.69 13.33 -1.97
N LEU A 29 -9.70 12.40 -1.02
CA LEU A 29 -8.62 11.43 -0.81
C LEU A 29 -8.21 10.69 -2.09
N TYR A 30 -9.18 10.31 -2.93
CA TYR A 30 -8.95 9.53 -4.16
C TYR A 30 -8.94 10.37 -5.44
N SER A 31 -9.00 11.71 -5.35
CA SER A 31 -9.08 12.59 -6.54
C SER A 31 -7.93 12.43 -7.54
N PHE A 32 -6.76 11.99 -7.09
CA PHE A 32 -5.58 11.80 -7.96
C PHE A 32 -5.38 10.35 -8.40
N GLN A 33 -6.15 9.39 -7.89
CA GLN A 33 -5.86 7.96 -8.03
C GLN A 33 -5.87 7.49 -9.50
N THR A 34 -6.78 8.03 -10.32
CA THR A 34 -6.88 7.74 -11.76
C THR A 34 -5.81 8.43 -12.60
N SER A 35 -5.14 9.44 -12.04
CA SER A 35 -4.13 10.25 -12.72
C SER A 35 -2.70 9.85 -12.34
N LEU A 36 -2.54 8.82 -11.50
CA LEU A 36 -1.24 8.32 -11.12
C LEU A 36 -0.57 7.59 -12.30
N PRO A 37 0.73 7.83 -12.54
CA PRO A 37 1.45 7.11 -13.58
C PRO A 37 1.57 5.62 -13.21
N LYS A 38 1.54 4.76 -14.23
CA LYS A 38 1.86 3.34 -14.06
C LYS A 38 3.31 3.18 -13.62
N LEU A 39 3.57 2.17 -12.78
CA LEU A 39 4.92 1.80 -12.40
C LEU A 39 5.70 1.32 -13.64
N PRO A 40 6.83 1.95 -14.01
CA PRO A 40 7.58 1.55 -15.19
C PRO A 40 8.27 0.21 -14.99
N VAL A 41 8.40 -0.55 -16.07
CA VAL A 41 9.22 -1.76 -16.09
C VAL A 41 10.66 -1.34 -16.42
N PRO A 42 11.65 -1.56 -15.53
CA PRO A 42 13.04 -1.19 -15.79
C PRO A 42 13.64 -2.03 -16.92
N SER A 43 14.68 -1.50 -17.58
CA SER A 43 15.41 -2.26 -18.59
C SER A 43 16.17 -3.42 -17.93
N VAL A 44 16.28 -4.56 -18.62
CA VAL A 44 17.03 -5.72 -18.12
C VAL A 44 18.49 -5.33 -17.84
N SER A 45 19.11 -4.56 -18.73
CA SER A 45 20.49 -4.10 -18.58
C SER A 45 20.69 -3.24 -17.33
N ASP A 46 19.77 -2.31 -17.05
CA ASP A 46 19.86 -1.48 -15.84
C ASP A 46 19.65 -2.30 -14.57
N THR A 47 18.69 -3.23 -14.59
CA THR A 47 18.44 -4.14 -13.46
C THR A 47 19.66 -5.01 -13.17
N ILE A 48 20.28 -5.60 -14.20
CA ILE A 48 21.48 -6.44 -14.05
C ILE A 48 22.67 -5.62 -13.56
N ARG A 49 22.88 -4.43 -14.12
CA ARG A 49 23.96 -3.53 -13.67
C ARG A 49 23.79 -3.17 -12.19
N ARG A 50 22.61 -2.72 -11.77
CA ARG A 50 22.31 -2.37 -10.37
C ARG A 50 22.41 -3.57 -9.43
N TYR A 51 22.03 -4.76 -9.91
CA TYR A 51 22.20 -6.01 -9.17
C TYR A 51 23.69 -6.32 -8.92
N LEU A 52 24.53 -6.22 -9.96
CA LEU A 52 25.97 -6.45 -9.82
C LEU A 52 26.62 -5.41 -8.90
N GLU A 53 26.24 -4.14 -9.03
CA GLU A 53 26.66 -3.07 -8.13
C GLU A 53 26.28 -3.36 -6.67
N SER A 54 25.07 -3.90 -6.40
CA SER A 54 24.60 -4.15 -5.03
C SER A 54 25.23 -5.38 -4.37
N VAL A 55 25.58 -6.41 -5.14
CA VAL A 55 26.24 -7.62 -4.60
C VAL A 55 27.75 -7.49 -4.53
N ARG A 56 28.36 -6.57 -5.28
CA ARG A 56 29.81 -6.36 -5.30
C ARG A 56 30.45 -6.20 -3.91
N PRO A 57 29.91 -5.39 -2.97
CA PRO A 57 30.51 -5.26 -1.63
C PRO A 57 30.30 -6.49 -0.73
N LEU A 58 29.48 -7.46 -1.14
CA LEU A 58 29.14 -8.65 -0.36
C LEU A 58 29.94 -9.90 -0.78
N LEU A 59 30.66 -9.84 -1.90
CA LEU A 59 31.28 -10.99 -2.55
C LEU A 59 32.78 -10.77 -2.74
N ASP A 60 33.53 -11.86 -2.69
CA ASP A 60 34.93 -11.85 -3.15
C ASP A 60 35.01 -11.78 -4.69
N ASP A 61 36.21 -11.60 -5.24
CA ASP A 61 36.40 -11.46 -6.68
C ASP A 61 35.96 -12.71 -7.47
N LYS A 62 36.24 -13.90 -6.92
CA LYS A 62 35.94 -15.16 -7.60
C LYS A 62 34.42 -15.38 -7.67
N GLU A 63 33.73 -15.17 -6.56
CA GLU A 63 32.28 -15.24 -6.47
C GLU A 63 31.61 -14.16 -7.32
N TYR A 64 32.12 -12.92 -7.28
CA TYR A 64 31.61 -11.83 -8.10
C TYR A 64 31.70 -12.15 -9.58
N HIS A 65 32.85 -12.59 -10.09
CA HIS A 65 33.00 -12.97 -11.50
C HIS A 65 32.08 -14.12 -11.90
N HIS A 66 31.87 -15.09 -11.00
CA HIS A 66 30.91 -16.16 -11.22
C HIS A 66 29.47 -15.62 -11.34
N LYS A 67 29.04 -14.73 -10.44
CA LYS A 67 27.71 -14.10 -10.49
C LYS A 67 27.55 -13.19 -11.71
N GLU A 68 28.60 -12.47 -12.10
CA GLU A 68 28.63 -11.64 -13.30
C GLU A 68 28.40 -12.47 -14.56
N ALA A 69 29.09 -13.60 -14.71
CA ALA A 69 28.91 -14.50 -15.84
C ALA A 69 27.47 -15.03 -15.92
N LEU A 70 26.88 -15.46 -14.79
CA LEU A 70 25.49 -15.90 -14.72
C LEU A 70 24.49 -14.79 -15.06
N ALA A 71 24.72 -13.58 -14.56
CA ALA A 71 23.87 -12.43 -14.83
C ALA A 71 23.87 -12.05 -16.31
N LYS A 72 25.05 -12.07 -16.96
CA LYS A 72 25.19 -11.86 -18.41
C LYS A 72 24.52 -12.98 -19.22
N ASP A 73 24.66 -14.23 -18.79
CA ASP A 73 23.99 -15.37 -19.44
C ASP A 73 22.47 -15.23 -19.38
N PHE A 74 21.93 -14.90 -18.20
CA PHE A 74 20.50 -14.64 -18.01
C PHE A 74 20.02 -13.48 -18.89
N GLN A 75 20.76 -12.37 -18.92
CA GLN A 75 20.45 -11.19 -19.73
C GLN A 75 20.34 -11.51 -21.22
N ASN A 76 21.23 -12.36 -21.74
CA ASN A 76 21.29 -12.68 -23.16
C ASN A 76 20.31 -13.78 -23.58
N LYS A 77 20.02 -14.74 -22.70
CA LYS A 77 19.19 -15.91 -23.03
C LYS A 77 17.75 -15.75 -22.57
N MET A 78 17.51 -15.77 -21.26
CA MET A 78 16.17 -15.94 -20.68
C MET A 78 15.44 -14.62 -20.50
N ALA A 79 16.14 -13.58 -20.07
CA ALA A 79 15.56 -12.29 -19.73
C ALA A 79 14.76 -11.64 -20.87
N PRO A 80 15.17 -11.68 -22.16
CA PRO A 80 14.40 -11.05 -23.23
C PRO A 80 12.98 -11.61 -23.37
N ARG A 81 12.81 -12.92 -23.14
CA ARG A 81 11.50 -13.57 -23.16
C ARG A 81 10.65 -13.14 -21.95
N LEU A 82 11.23 -13.18 -20.76
CA LEU A 82 10.53 -12.77 -19.53
C LEU A 82 10.15 -11.29 -19.54
N GLN A 83 11.04 -10.44 -20.02
CA GLN A 83 10.82 -8.99 -20.16
C GLN A 83 9.64 -8.70 -21.09
N LYS A 84 9.49 -9.44 -22.21
CA LYS A 84 8.32 -9.30 -23.10
C LYS A 84 7.02 -9.59 -22.36
N TYR A 85 6.96 -10.66 -21.56
CA TYR A 85 5.77 -10.97 -20.75
C TYR A 85 5.51 -9.92 -19.68
N LEU A 86 6.56 -9.41 -19.04
CA LEU A 86 6.44 -8.38 -18.00
C LEU A 86 5.93 -7.05 -18.58
N ILE A 87 6.43 -6.64 -19.75
CA ILE A 87 5.95 -5.46 -20.47
C ILE A 87 4.49 -5.65 -20.86
N LEU A 88 4.14 -6.82 -21.41
CA LEU A 88 2.75 -7.12 -21.75
C LEU A 88 1.85 -7.00 -20.53
N LYS A 89 2.22 -7.60 -19.39
CA LYS A 89 1.49 -7.47 -18.11
C LYS A 89 1.33 -6.01 -17.69
N SER A 90 2.37 -5.19 -17.85
CA SER A 90 2.33 -3.77 -17.46
C SER A 90 1.31 -2.94 -18.25
N TRP A 91 0.95 -3.36 -19.46
CA TRP A 91 -0.06 -2.68 -20.27
C TRP A 91 -1.47 -2.88 -19.71
N TRP A 92 -1.77 -4.07 -19.21
CA TRP A 92 -3.08 -4.45 -18.70
C TRP A 92 -3.23 -4.17 -17.20
N ALA A 93 -2.16 -4.29 -16.43
CA ALA A 93 -2.18 -4.03 -15.00
C ALA A 93 -2.12 -2.53 -14.68
N THR A 94 -2.75 -2.14 -13.57
CA THR A 94 -2.58 -0.80 -12.95
C THR A 94 -1.18 -0.68 -12.34
N ASN A 95 -0.71 -1.75 -11.71
CA ASN A 95 0.66 -1.94 -11.24
C ASN A 95 1.06 -3.39 -11.52
N TYR A 96 2.17 -3.60 -12.24
CA TYR A 96 2.57 -4.94 -12.67
C TYR A 96 3.13 -5.82 -11.54
N VAL A 97 3.40 -5.26 -10.36
CA VAL A 97 4.04 -5.94 -9.22
C VAL A 97 3.06 -6.25 -8.10
N SER A 98 2.03 -5.42 -7.89
CA SER A 98 1.22 -5.43 -6.66
C SER A 98 0.59 -6.79 -6.32
N ASP A 99 0.00 -7.47 -7.30
CA ASP A 99 -0.64 -8.77 -7.15
C ASP A 99 0.35 -9.85 -6.71
N TRP A 100 1.47 -9.96 -7.43
CA TRP A 100 2.53 -10.92 -7.09
C TRP A 100 3.21 -10.58 -5.77
N TRP A 101 3.41 -9.30 -5.48
CA TRP A 101 3.99 -8.88 -4.21
C TRP A 101 3.11 -9.26 -3.03
N GLU A 102 1.81 -8.95 -3.11
CA GLU A 102 0.85 -9.32 -2.08
C GLU A 102 0.79 -10.84 -1.88
N GLU A 103 0.66 -11.59 -2.99
CA GLU A 103 0.51 -13.03 -2.95
C GLU A 103 1.77 -13.75 -2.47
N TYR A 104 2.90 -13.54 -3.14
CA TYR A 104 4.10 -14.35 -2.92
C TYR A 104 4.91 -13.90 -1.70
N ILE A 105 4.94 -12.61 -1.38
CA ILE A 105 5.72 -12.12 -0.24
C ILE A 105 4.95 -12.28 1.06
N TYR A 106 3.63 -12.03 1.06
CA TYR A 106 2.85 -12.02 2.30
C TYR A 106 1.93 -13.22 2.43
N LEU A 107 1.08 -13.48 1.43
CA LEU A 107 -0.03 -14.43 1.59
C LEU A 107 0.37 -15.90 1.46
N ARG A 108 1.45 -16.21 0.74
CA ARG A 108 2.00 -17.57 0.63
C ARG A 108 3.01 -17.93 1.72
N GLY A 109 3.54 -16.94 2.44
CA GLY A 109 4.44 -17.16 3.57
C GLY A 109 3.76 -17.98 4.67
N ARG A 110 4.42 -19.06 5.11
CA ARG A 110 3.89 -19.98 6.15
C ARG A 110 4.51 -19.75 7.53
N THR A 111 5.43 -18.80 7.65
CA THR A 111 6.02 -18.44 8.94
C THR A 111 5.01 -17.65 9.79
N PRO A 112 5.06 -17.76 11.13
CA PRO A 112 4.16 -17.02 12.00
C PRO A 112 4.25 -15.51 11.78
N ILE A 113 3.14 -14.87 11.40
CA ILE A 113 3.12 -13.45 11.03
C ILE A 113 3.37 -12.51 12.20
N MET A 114 3.05 -12.93 13.44
CA MET A 114 3.15 -12.09 14.64
C MET A 114 4.57 -11.58 14.91
N VAL A 115 5.59 -12.35 14.53
CA VAL A 115 7.00 -11.99 14.71
C VAL A 115 7.64 -11.56 13.40
N ASN A 116 7.32 -12.24 12.30
CA ASN A 116 8.08 -12.12 11.06
C ASN A 116 7.53 -11.07 10.07
N SER A 117 6.30 -10.58 10.25
CA SER A 117 5.65 -9.71 9.26
C SER A 117 4.82 -8.57 9.86
N ASN A 118 4.18 -8.78 11.01
CA ASN A 118 3.39 -7.73 11.65
C ASN A 118 4.32 -6.67 12.25
N TYR A 119 3.94 -5.41 12.08
CA TYR A 119 4.62 -4.27 12.69
C TYR A 119 3.68 -3.55 13.66
N TYR A 120 4.26 -2.84 14.63
CA TYR A 120 3.52 -2.01 15.57
C TYR A 120 4.21 -0.66 15.70
N VAL A 121 3.40 0.38 15.91
CA VAL A 121 3.87 1.74 16.19
C VAL A 121 3.27 2.16 17.51
N MET A 122 4.10 2.71 18.42
CA MET A 122 3.67 3.19 19.73
C MET A 122 3.92 4.69 19.83
N ASP A 123 2.86 5.45 20.10
CA ASP A 123 2.89 6.92 20.22
C ASP A 123 2.78 7.38 21.69
N PHE A 124 3.05 6.48 22.65
CA PHE A 124 2.82 6.73 24.08
C PHE A 124 4.08 7.16 24.84
N VAL A 125 5.22 7.33 24.16
CA VAL A 125 6.51 7.61 24.81
C VAL A 125 6.53 9.00 25.45
N LEU A 126 5.85 9.98 24.85
CA LEU A 126 5.88 11.39 25.29
C LEU A 126 4.54 11.89 25.86
N ILE A 127 3.54 11.01 25.98
CA ILE A 127 2.17 11.40 26.37
C ILE A 127 1.81 10.71 27.68
N LYS A 128 1.45 11.52 28.70
CA LYS A 128 0.86 11.03 29.93
C LYS A 128 -0.64 10.80 29.71
N ASN A 129 -1.02 9.52 29.62
CA ASN A 129 -2.42 9.14 29.50
C ASN A 129 -3.09 8.99 30.87
N THR A 130 -4.42 9.02 30.89
CA THR A 130 -5.20 8.60 32.07
C THR A 130 -4.84 7.17 32.49
N GLU A 131 -4.79 6.88 33.79
CA GLU A 131 -4.51 5.54 34.32
C GLU A 131 -5.65 4.54 34.07
N LEU A 132 -6.86 5.04 33.82
CA LEU A 132 -8.04 4.22 33.62
C LEU A 132 -8.04 3.60 32.20
N GLN A 133 -7.75 2.29 32.11
CA GLN A 133 -7.69 1.56 30.84
C GLN A 133 -8.96 1.70 30.01
N ALA A 134 -10.14 1.66 30.64
CA ALA A 134 -11.42 1.80 29.97
C ALA A 134 -11.59 3.19 29.30
N ALA A 135 -11.16 4.26 29.98
CA ALA A 135 -11.19 5.60 29.41
C ALA A 135 -10.23 5.74 28.22
N ARG A 136 -9.01 5.16 28.32
CA ARG A 136 -8.07 5.11 27.18
C ARG A 136 -8.68 4.37 25.99
N LEU A 137 -9.27 3.20 26.22
CA LEU A 137 -9.92 2.41 25.17
C LEU A 137 -11.06 3.22 24.52
N GLY A 138 -11.91 3.88 25.32
CA GLY A 138 -12.99 4.73 24.82
C GLY A 138 -12.49 5.84 23.88
N ASN A 139 -11.43 6.54 24.29
CA ASN A 139 -10.81 7.60 23.46
C ASN A 139 -10.20 7.05 22.16
N VAL A 140 -9.50 5.91 22.22
CA VAL A 140 -8.91 5.28 21.04
C VAL A 140 -9.99 4.83 20.06
N VAL A 141 -11.03 4.14 20.54
CA VAL A 141 -12.16 3.70 19.70
C VAL A 141 -12.88 4.90 19.09
N HIS A 142 -13.12 5.97 19.86
CA HIS A 142 -13.71 7.20 19.36
C HIS A 142 -12.87 7.85 18.25
N ALA A 143 -11.55 7.94 18.44
CA ALA A 143 -10.63 8.47 17.44
C ALA A 143 -10.61 7.62 16.16
N MET A 144 -10.57 6.29 16.29
CA MET A 144 -10.64 5.34 15.17
C MET A 144 -11.94 5.50 14.36
N ILE A 145 -13.08 5.62 15.03
CA ILE A 145 -14.38 5.82 14.36
C ILE A 145 -14.45 7.17 13.67
N THR A 146 -13.96 8.22 14.32
CA THR A 146 -13.91 9.57 13.72
C THR A 146 -13.02 9.57 12.48
N TYR A 147 -11.87 8.89 12.52
CA TYR A 147 -11.00 8.71 11.38
C TYR A 147 -11.70 7.92 10.27
N ARG A 148 -12.32 6.78 10.60
CA ARG A 148 -13.08 5.97 9.65
C ARG A 148 -14.15 6.78 8.93
N ARG A 149 -14.94 7.58 9.65
CA ARG A 149 -15.94 8.48 9.05
C ARG A 149 -15.33 9.48 8.07
N ARG A 150 -14.13 10.01 8.36
CA ARG A 150 -13.42 10.91 7.43
C ARG A 150 -12.88 10.17 6.22
N LEU A 151 -12.39 8.94 6.40
CA LEU A 151 -11.92 8.07 5.33
C LEU A 151 -13.07 7.72 4.37
N ASP A 152 -14.19 7.23 4.91
CA ASP A 152 -15.38 6.82 4.14
C ASP A 152 -15.99 8.01 3.36
N ARG A 153 -15.85 9.23 3.88
CA ARG A 153 -16.27 10.48 3.21
C ARG A 153 -15.18 11.10 2.33
N GLU A 154 -14.03 10.44 2.18
CA GLU A 154 -12.87 10.90 1.41
C GLU A 154 -12.35 12.29 1.84
N GLN A 155 -12.56 12.67 3.10
CA GLN A 155 -12.19 13.97 3.67
C GLN A 155 -10.73 14.03 4.14
N ILE A 156 -10.02 12.90 4.11
CA ILE A 156 -8.60 12.84 4.40
C ILE A 156 -7.87 13.43 3.20
N LYS A 157 -6.96 14.38 3.47
CA LYS A 157 -6.16 15.00 2.42
C LYS A 157 -5.28 13.94 1.73
N PRO A 158 -5.20 13.94 0.39
CA PRO A 158 -4.26 13.10 -0.34
C PRO A 158 -2.83 13.26 0.19
N VAL A 159 -2.13 12.14 0.32
CA VAL A 159 -0.73 12.17 0.77
C VAL A 159 0.14 12.60 -0.41
N MET A 160 0.98 13.62 -0.21
CA MET A 160 1.82 14.20 -1.25
C MET A 160 3.30 13.98 -0.91
N ALA A 161 4.04 13.27 -1.76
CA ALA A 161 5.49 13.19 -1.67
C ALA A 161 6.12 14.56 -1.97
N LEU A 162 6.99 15.01 -1.06
CA LEU A 162 7.61 16.34 -1.09
C LEU A 162 6.59 17.49 -1.20
N GLY A 163 5.33 17.26 -0.80
CA GLY A 163 4.24 18.24 -0.93
C GLY A 163 3.79 18.52 -2.36
N ILE A 164 4.22 17.75 -3.36
CA ILE A 164 3.98 18.04 -4.79
C ILE A 164 3.42 16.82 -5.53
N VAL A 165 3.98 15.64 -5.32
CA VAL A 165 3.64 14.45 -6.11
C VAL A 165 2.57 13.66 -5.36
N PRO A 166 1.35 13.47 -5.90
CA PRO A 166 0.34 12.67 -5.23
C PRO A 166 0.78 11.21 -5.10
N MET A 167 0.53 10.61 -3.94
CA MET A 167 0.78 9.20 -3.68
C MET A 167 -0.52 8.39 -3.76
N CYS A 168 -0.37 7.09 -4.01
CA CYS A 168 -1.48 6.14 -4.03
C CYS A 168 -2.11 6.00 -2.63
N SER A 169 -3.43 6.16 -2.55
CA SER A 169 -4.20 6.03 -1.30
C SER A 169 -4.94 4.69 -1.19
N TYR A 170 -4.78 3.78 -2.17
CA TYR A 170 -5.55 2.54 -2.26
C TYR A 170 -5.47 1.65 -1.00
N GLN A 171 -4.32 1.61 -0.34
CA GLN A 171 -4.13 0.81 0.88
C GLN A 171 -5.03 1.28 2.04
N MET A 172 -5.48 2.54 2.04
CA MET A 172 -6.32 3.08 3.10
C MET A 172 -7.70 2.41 3.14
N GLU A 173 -8.21 1.92 2.00
CA GLU A 173 -9.47 1.17 1.93
C GLU A 173 -9.44 -0.08 2.81
N ARG A 174 -8.26 -0.67 3.00
CA ARG A 174 -8.08 -1.92 3.77
C ARG A 174 -7.79 -1.68 5.25
N MET A 175 -7.79 -0.42 5.70
CA MET A 175 -7.42 -0.10 7.08
C MET A 175 -8.48 -0.53 8.11
N PHE A 176 -9.75 -0.55 7.71
CA PHE A 176 -10.85 -1.06 8.51
C PHE A 176 -11.52 -2.25 7.83
N ASN A 177 -12.25 -3.04 8.60
CA ASN A 177 -13.08 -4.17 8.14
C ASN A 177 -12.33 -5.19 7.29
N THR A 178 -11.01 -5.29 7.43
CA THR A 178 -10.19 -6.20 6.65
C THR A 178 -9.50 -7.16 7.59
N THR A 179 -9.53 -8.44 7.26
CA THR A 179 -8.79 -9.48 7.98
C THR A 179 -8.13 -10.43 7.00
N ARG A 180 -7.06 -11.08 7.43
CA ARG A 180 -6.40 -12.16 6.68
C ARG A 180 -6.97 -13.49 7.16
N ILE A 181 -7.54 -14.27 6.25
CA ILE A 181 -8.05 -15.61 6.49
C ILE A 181 -6.95 -16.61 6.11
N PRO A 182 -6.52 -17.49 7.03
CA PRO A 182 -5.50 -18.48 6.74
C PRO A 182 -6.01 -19.52 5.73
N GLY A 183 -5.20 -19.81 4.72
CA GLY A 183 -5.42 -20.90 3.78
C GLY A 183 -4.29 -21.93 3.85
N LYS A 184 -4.48 -23.08 3.21
CA LYS A 184 -3.49 -24.16 3.22
C LYS A 184 -2.20 -23.78 2.50
N GLU A 185 -2.34 -23.17 1.32
CA GLU A 185 -1.21 -22.79 0.45
C GLU A 185 -1.08 -21.28 0.26
N THR A 186 -2.21 -20.56 0.25
CA THR A 186 -2.29 -19.11 0.11
C THR A 186 -3.38 -18.59 1.05
N ASP A 187 -3.07 -17.55 1.81
CA ASP A 187 -4.04 -16.85 2.65
C ASP A 187 -4.84 -15.85 1.82
N VAL A 188 -6.01 -15.44 2.31
CA VAL A 188 -6.90 -14.51 1.60
C VAL A 188 -7.15 -13.27 2.44
N LEU A 189 -7.01 -12.09 1.84
CA LEU A 189 -7.51 -10.86 2.46
C LEU A 189 -9.02 -10.75 2.26
N GLN A 190 -9.76 -10.84 3.35
CA GLN A 190 -11.19 -10.62 3.38
C GLN A 190 -11.47 -9.18 3.81
N HIS A 191 -12.01 -8.38 2.89
CA HIS A 191 -12.59 -7.09 3.19
C HIS A 191 -14.11 -7.22 3.35
N LEU A 192 -14.68 -6.60 4.38
CA LEU A 192 -16.11 -6.58 4.65
C LEU A 192 -16.65 -5.15 4.45
N ALA A 193 -17.58 -4.99 3.51
CA ALA A 193 -18.15 -3.69 3.19
C ALA A 193 -18.89 -3.07 4.40
N GLU A 194 -19.60 -3.89 5.17
CA GLU A 194 -20.46 -3.42 6.27
C GLU A 194 -20.08 -4.07 7.60
N SER A 195 -19.26 -3.37 8.40
CA SER A 195 -19.11 -3.68 9.83
C SER A 195 -19.43 -2.47 10.69
N ARG A 196 -20.33 -2.68 11.67
CA ARG A 196 -20.83 -1.67 12.63
C ARG A 196 -20.40 -1.97 14.07
N HIS A 197 -19.42 -2.86 14.27
CA HIS A 197 -18.96 -3.30 15.58
C HIS A 197 -17.43 -3.36 15.64
N VAL A 198 -16.89 -3.38 16.85
CA VAL A 198 -15.50 -3.79 17.14
C VAL A 198 -15.49 -5.11 17.88
N ALA A 199 -14.47 -5.92 17.62
CA ALA A 199 -14.15 -7.09 18.42
C ALA A 199 -13.18 -6.68 19.53
N VAL A 200 -13.52 -7.01 20.77
CA VAL A 200 -12.68 -6.74 21.94
C VAL A 200 -12.19 -8.07 22.50
N TYR A 201 -10.88 -8.23 22.61
CA TYR A 201 -10.26 -9.37 23.27
C TYR A 201 -9.90 -9.02 24.71
N HIS A 202 -10.35 -9.83 25.68
CA HIS A 202 -9.95 -9.69 27.07
C HIS A 202 -9.88 -11.07 27.75
N LYS A 203 -8.71 -11.41 28.32
CA LYS A 203 -8.48 -12.65 29.10
C LYS A 203 -9.01 -13.92 28.43
N GLY A 204 -8.65 -14.14 27.17
CA GLY A 204 -9.04 -15.34 26.42
C GLY A 204 -10.46 -15.32 25.84
N ARG A 205 -11.22 -14.23 26.01
CA ARG A 205 -12.59 -14.09 25.51
C ARG A 205 -12.71 -12.98 24.50
N PHE A 206 -13.57 -13.19 23.50
CA PHE A 206 -13.92 -12.19 22.50
C PHE A 206 -15.32 -11.64 22.78
N PHE A 207 -15.43 -10.32 22.69
CA PHE A 207 -16.68 -9.58 22.87
C PHE A 207 -16.96 -8.76 21.63
N LYS A 208 -18.24 -8.66 21.26
CA LYS A 208 -18.70 -7.80 20.18
C LYS A 208 -19.31 -6.54 20.78
N VAL A 209 -18.74 -5.39 20.46
CA VAL A 209 -19.24 -4.08 20.93
C VAL A 209 -19.75 -3.29 19.74
N TRP A 210 -21.03 -2.95 19.78
CA TRP A 210 -21.65 -2.13 18.73
C TRP A 210 -21.21 -0.67 18.85
N LEU A 211 -20.90 -0.06 17.71
CA LEU A 211 -20.40 1.31 17.65
C LEU A 211 -21.49 2.36 17.43
N TYR A 212 -22.67 1.92 16.99
CA TYR A 212 -23.80 2.76 16.63
C TYR A 212 -25.03 2.21 17.33
N GLU A 213 -25.70 3.06 18.10
CA GLU A 213 -26.94 2.71 18.77
C GLU A 213 -28.13 3.06 17.87
N GLY A 214 -29.09 2.15 17.75
CA GLY A 214 -30.47 2.49 17.40
C GLY A 214 -30.68 3.34 16.14
N SER A 215 -30.16 2.91 14.99
CA SER A 215 -30.83 3.20 13.73
C SER A 215 -30.61 2.08 12.72
N SER A 216 -31.73 1.44 12.37
CA SER A 216 -32.03 1.02 11.00
C SER A 216 -32.18 2.27 10.11
N SER A 217 -31.28 3.25 10.23
CA SER A 217 -31.17 4.29 9.23
C SER A 217 -30.60 3.58 8.02
N LYS A 218 -31.51 3.29 7.09
CA LYS A 218 -31.24 3.44 5.67
C LYS A 218 -30.49 4.76 5.51
N ASP A 219 -29.17 4.75 5.65
CA ASP A 219 -28.32 5.68 4.92
C ASP A 219 -28.40 5.22 3.47
N SER A 220 -29.57 5.47 2.88
CA SER A 220 -29.80 5.57 1.46
C SER A 220 -29.25 6.90 0.93
N SER A 221 -28.20 7.44 1.54
CA SER A 221 -27.23 8.24 0.80
C SER A 221 -26.51 7.23 -0.08
N GLY A 222 -27.03 7.07 -1.30
CA GLY A 222 -26.63 6.02 -2.20
C GLY A 222 -25.14 5.74 -2.08
N SER A 223 -24.80 4.48 -1.82
CA SER A 223 -23.71 3.90 -2.56
C SER A 223 -24.00 4.30 -4.02
N ARG A 224 -23.44 5.43 -4.47
CA ARG A 224 -22.96 5.50 -5.83
C ARG A 224 -22.07 4.29 -5.86
N GLY A 225 -22.63 3.16 -6.32
CA GLY A 225 -21.85 1.98 -6.63
C GLY A 225 -20.67 2.56 -7.35
N SER A 226 -19.48 2.39 -6.77
CA SER A 226 -18.26 2.97 -7.28
C SER A 226 -18.34 2.77 -8.79
N PRO A 227 -18.47 3.86 -9.58
CA PRO A 227 -18.88 3.77 -10.99
C PRO A 227 -17.95 2.76 -11.60
N GLY A 228 -18.55 1.65 -12.08
CA GLY A 228 -17.94 0.31 -12.16
C GLY A 228 -16.43 0.36 -11.96
N ARG A 229 -15.94 -0.10 -10.79
CA ARG A 229 -14.51 -0.20 -10.51
C ARG A 229 -13.86 -1.06 -11.60
N CYS A 230 -13.51 -0.43 -12.71
CA CYS A 230 -12.62 -0.94 -13.72
C CYS A 230 -11.28 -1.03 -13.02
N CYS A 231 -11.01 -2.17 -12.40
CA CYS A 231 -10.17 -3.17 -13.01
C CYS A 231 -10.12 -4.42 -12.10
N PRO A 232 -10.03 -5.63 -12.68
CA PRO A 232 -9.55 -6.82 -11.98
C PRO A 232 -8.10 -6.67 -11.51
#